data_AF-A0A7C9ADP0-F1
#
_entry.id   AF-A0A7C9ADP0-F1
#
_cell.length_a   1.000
_cell.length_b   1.000
_cell.length_c   1.000
_cell.angle_alpha   90.00
_cell.angle_beta   90.00
_cell.angle_gamma   90.00
#
_symmetry.space_group_name_H-M   'P 1'
#
loop_
_entity.id
_entity.type
_entity.pdbx_description
1 polymer ?
#
loop_
_entity_poly.entity_id
_entity_poly.type
_entity_poly.pdbx_seq_one_letter_code
_entity_poly.pdbx_strand_id
1 'polypeptide(L)'
;SQSNLCKNCKRPGHFARECPNVGICHNCCLPGHIAQECTTKTLCWNCREPGHTANGCPNEGICHRCGKAGHHARDCSAPPLPPGDVRLCNNCYKQGHLAA
;
A
#
# COMPACT_ATOMS: atom_id res chain seq x y z
N SER A 1 -22.46 15.64 -14.66
CA SER A 1 -21.29 16.39 -14.20
C SER A 1 -20.25 15.42 -13.70
N GLN A 2 -19.19 15.13 -14.46
CA GLN A 2 -18.11 14.25 -14.00
C GLN A 2 -17.32 15.00 -12.94
N SER A 3 -17.57 14.69 -11.69
CA SER A 3 -16.82 15.23 -10.56
C SER A 3 -15.35 14.88 -10.76
N ASN A 4 -14.50 15.87 -11.08
CA ASN A 4 -13.04 15.73 -11.15
C ASN A 4 -12.48 15.53 -9.73
N LEU A 5 -12.85 14.40 -9.12
CA LEU A 5 -12.35 13.94 -7.84
C LEU A 5 -10.98 13.31 -8.08
N CYS A 6 -10.00 13.81 -7.35
CA CYS A 6 -8.66 13.25 -7.36
C CYS A 6 -8.71 11.76 -6.98
N LYS A 7 -8.13 10.89 -7.81
CA LYS A 7 -8.12 9.45 -7.54
C LYS A 7 -7.29 9.07 -6.31
N ASN A 8 -6.34 9.92 -5.90
CA ASN A 8 -5.45 9.70 -4.75
C ASN A 8 -6.05 10.14 -3.41
N CYS A 9 -6.83 11.22 -3.35
CA CYS A 9 -7.34 11.76 -2.08
C CYS A 9 -8.87 11.97 -2.04
N LYS A 10 -9.57 11.60 -3.12
CA LYS A 10 -11.01 11.76 -3.32
C LYS A 10 -11.52 13.20 -3.15
N ARG A 11 -10.64 14.21 -3.19
CA ARG A 11 -11.03 15.63 -3.14
C ARG A 11 -11.19 16.19 -4.56
N PRO A 12 -12.19 17.05 -4.80
CA PRO A 12 -12.39 17.68 -6.10
C PRO A 12 -11.34 18.77 -6.37
N GLY A 13 -11.25 19.22 -7.62
CA GLY A 13 -10.51 20.42 -7.99
C GLY A 13 -9.07 20.21 -8.46
N HIS A 14 -8.60 18.96 -8.52
CA HIS A 14 -7.29 18.61 -9.09
C HIS A 14 -7.27 17.17 -9.61
N PHE A 15 -6.38 16.89 -10.56
CA PHE A 15 -6.10 15.52 -11.02
C PHE A 15 -5.17 14.80 -10.05
N ALA A 16 -5.14 13.46 -10.09
CA ALA A 16 -4.29 12.65 -9.21
C ALA A 16 -2.80 13.03 -9.24
N ARG A 17 -2.31 13.46 -10.41
CA ARG A 17 -0.94 13.96 -10.64
C ARG A 17 -0.64 15.31 -9.98
N GLU A 18 -1.65 16.10 -9.68
CA GLU A 18 -1.55 17.44 -9.07
C GLU A 18 -1.95 17.41 -7.59
N CYS A 19 -2.04 16.21 -7.01
CA CYS A 19 -2.47 16.05 -5.64
C CYS A 19 -1.36 16.49 -4.67
N PRO A 20 -1.58 17.52 -3.83
CA PRO A 20 -0.60 17.92 -2.83
C PRO A 20 -0.40 16.85 -1.74
N ASN A 21 -1.40 15.99 -1.55
CA ASN A 21 -1.27 14.74 -0.81
C ASN A 21 -0.92 13.62 -1.80
N VAL A 22 0.25 13.72 -2.46
CA VAL A 22 0.73 12.63 -3.33
C VAL A 22 0.68 11.35 -2.50
N GLY A 23 -0.22 10.47 -2.93
CA GLY A 23 -0.44 9.18 -2.28
C GLY A 23 0.87 8.42 -2.19
N ILE A 24 0.92 7.44 -1.31
CA ILE A 24 2.12 6.60 -1.18
C ILE A 24 2.44 5.96 -2.53
N CYS A 25 3.69 6.09 -2.97
CA CYS A 25 4.15 5.53 -4.22
C CYS A 25 3.91 4.02 -4.26
N HIS A 26 3.18 3.54 -5.27
CA HIS A 26 2.88 2.11 -5.42
C HIS A 26 4.08 1.27 -5.88
N ASN A 27 5.20 1.90 -6.19
CA ASN A 27 6.43 1.21 -6.54
C ASN A 27 7.26 0.92 -5.27
N CYS A 28 7.45 1.94 -4.42
CA CYS A 28 8.38 1.87 -3.28
C CYS A 28 7.78 2.15 -1.90
N CYS A 29 6.47 2.36 -1.83
CA CYS A 29 5.74 2.62 -0.60
C CYS A 29 6.19 3.89 0.17
N LEU A 30 6.90 4.82 -0.48
CA LEU A 30 7.26 6.12 0.09
C LEU A 30 6.32 7.23 -0.39
N PRO A 31 5.97 8.20 0.48
CA PRO A 31 5.16 9.35 0.10
C PRO A 31 5.96 10.35 -0.75
N GLY A 32 5.25 11.34 -1.31
CA GLY A 32 5.86 12.52 -1.94
C GLY A 32 6.16 12.41 -3.43
N HIS A 33 5.92 11.25 -4.06
CA HIS A 33 6.06 11.07 -5.51
C HIS A 33 5.12 9.96 -6.01
N ILE A 34 4.80 9.98 -7.31
CA ILE A 34 4.03 8.91 -7.96
C ILE A 34 4.95 7.82 -8.52
N ALA A 35 4.40 6.64 -8.82
CA ALA A 35 5.17 5.52 -9.36
C ALA A 35 5.96 5.84 -10.64
N GLN A 36 5.47 6.77 -11.46
CA GLN A 36 6.15 7.23 -12.68
C GLN A 36 7.43 8.04 -12.39
N GLU A 37 7.49 8.72 -11.24
CA GLU A 37 8.63 9.54 -10.80
C GLU A 37 9.55 8.75 -9.84
N CYS A 38 9.23 7.48 -9.60
CA CYS A 38 9.94 6.66 -8.64
C CYS A 38 11.30 6.21 -9.21
N THR A 39 12.37 6.58 -8.51
CA THR A 39 13.75 6.21 -8.87
C THR A 39 14.26 5.00 -8.10
N THR A 40 13.49 4.50 -7.13
CA THR A 40 13.85 3.35 -6.31
C THR A 40 13.41 2.04 -6.96
N LYS A 41 13.98 0.92 -6.50
CA LYS A 41 13.58 -0.41 -6.97
C LYS A 41 12.15 -0.72 -6.53
N THR A 42 11.39 -1.34 -7.43
CA THR A 42 10.05 -1.87 -7.13
C THR A 42 10.10 -2.83 -5.96
N LEU A 43 9.30 -2.54 -4.95
CA LEU A 43 9.03 -3.42 -3.84
C LEU A 43 8.00 -4.46 -4.25
N CYS A 44 8.25 -5.69 -3.84
CA CYS A 44 7.31 -6.75 -4.02
C CYS A 44 6.06 -6.52 -3.16
N TRP A 45 4.88 -6.60 -3.77
CA TRP A 45 3.60 -6.51 -3.05
C TRP A 45 3.26 -7.77 -2.25
N ASN A 46 4.04 -8.85 -2.38
CA ASN A 46 3.84 -10.08 -1.63
C ASN A 46 4.76 -10.13 -0.39
N CYS A 47 6.06 -9.88 -0.56
CA CYS A 47 7.07 -10.07 0.48
C CYS A 47 7.81 -8.79 0.90
N ARG A 48 7.49 -7.64 0.30
CA ARG A 48 8.12 -6.32 0.58
C ARG A 48 9.61 -6.19 0.27
N GLU A 49 10.22 -7.18 -0.36
CA GLU A 49 11.61 -7.06 -0.79
C GLU A 49 11.75 -6.35 -2.14
N PRO A 50 12.80 -5.52 -2.33
CA PRO A 50 13.05 -4.85 -3.59
C PRO A 50 13.56 -5.80 -4.68
N GLY A 51 13.36 -5.42 -5.94
CA GLY A 51 14.02 -6.05 -7.09
C GLY A 51 13.18 -7.11 -7.80
N HIS A 52 11.95 -7.38 -7.35
CA HIS A 52 10.99 -8.22 -8.05
C HIS A 52 9.55 -7.76 -7.77
N THR A 53 8.61 -8.22 -8.60
CA THR A 53 7.18 -7.98 -8.41
C THR A 53 6.50 -9.22 -7.83
N ALA A 54 5.26 -9.08 -7.36
CA ALA A 54 4.50 -10.20 -6.77
C ALA A 54 4.39 -11.42 -7.69
N ASN A 55 4.36 -11.21 -9.02
CA ASN A 55 4.24 -12.30 -10.00
C ASN A 55 5.51 -13.17 -10.11
N GLY A 56 6.67 -12.65 -9.71
CA GLY A 56 7.94 -13.36 -9.71
C GLY A 56 8.56 -13.43 -8.32
N CYS A 57 7.73 -13.47 -7.28
CA CYS A 57 8.21 -13.44 -5.91
C CYS A 57 8.82 -14.79 -5.50
N PRO A 58 10.11 -14.84 -5.13
CA PRO A 58 10.75 -16.06 -4.64
C PRO A 58 10.45 -16.32 -3.15
N ASN A 59 9.89 -15.33 -2.47
CA ASN A 59 9.65 -15.34 -1.03
C ASN A 59 8.19 -15.67 -0.73
N GLU A 60 7.95 -16.17 0.49
CA GLU A 60 6.59 -16.35 0.99
C GLU A 60 5.86 -15.01 1.15
N GLY A 61 4.55 -15.05 0.92
CA GLY A 61 3.70 -13.88 1.12
C GLY A 61 3.62 -13.47 2.58
N ILE A 62 3.60 -12.16 2.82
CA ILE A 62 3.36 -11.58 4.12
C ILE A 62 1.86 -11.42 4.30
N CYS A 63 1.35 -11.79 5.47
CA CYS A 63 -0.04 -11.58 5.82
C CYS A 63 -0.32 -10.10 6.06
N HIS A 64 -1.18 -9.47 5.25
CA HIS A 64 -1.50 -8.04 5.40
C HIS A 64 -2.39 -7.74 6.62
N ARG A 65 -2.84 -8.78 7.33
CA ARG A 65 -3.59 -8.64 8.59
C ARG A 65 -2.66 -8.53 9.79
N CYS A 66 -1.65 -9.39 9.88
CA CYS A 66 -0.79 -9.53 11.06
C CYS A 66 0.70 -9.25 10.82
N GLY A 67 1.10 -9.02 9.57
CA GLY A 67 2.48 -8.70 9.18
C GLY A 67 3.45 -9.89 9.16
N LYS A 68 2.98 -11.13 9.41
CA LYS A 68 3.83 -12.34 9.42
C LYS A 68 3.85 -13.04 8.07
N ALA A 69 5.00 -13.58 7.68
CA ALA A 69 5.15 -14.40 6.47
C ALA A 69 4.54 -15.82 6.64
N GLY A 70 4.40 -16.54 5.52
CA GLY A 70 4.00 -17.95 5.48
C GLY A 70 2.49 -18.19 5.38
N HIS A 71 1.67 -17.14 5.33
CA HIS A 71 0.23 -17.27 5.10
C HIS A 71 -0.38 -15.97 4.55
N HIS A 72 -1.54 -16.08 3.88
CA HIS A 72 -2.31 -14.92 3.43
C HIS A 72 -3.32 -14.46 4.48
N ALA A 73 -3.83 -13.23 4.32
CA ALA A 73 -4.80 -12.65 5.26
C ALA A 73 -6.11 -13.45 5.42
N ARG A 74 -6.44 -14.32 4.45
CA ARG A 74 -7.59 -15.23 4.48
C ARG A 74 -7.36 -16.42 5.42
N ASP A 75 -6.13 -16.91 5.48
CA ASP A 75 -5.68 -18.05 6.29
C ASP A 75 -5.08 -17.60 7.64
N CYS A 76 -5.24 -16.32 7.97
CA CYS A 76 -4.67 -15.75 9.17
C CYS A 76 -5.47 -16.15 10.41
N SER A 77 -4.88 -17.03 11.23
CA SER A 77 -5.42 -17.46 12.53
C SER A 77 -5.11 -16.47 13.68
N ALA A 78 -4.49 -15.32 13.38
CA ALA A 78 -4.27 -14.31 14.41
C ALA A 78 -5.61 -13.78 14.94
N PRO A 79 -5.71 -13.50 16.25
CA PRO A 79 -6.91 -12.92 16.82
C PRO A 79 -7.25 -11.59 16.12
N PRO A 80 -8.53 -11.18 16.13
CA PRO A 80 -8.91 -9.85 15.68
C PRO A 80 -8.02 -8.82 16.36
N LEU A 81 -7.46 -7.89 15.58
CA LEU A 81 -6.64 -6.80 16.15
C LEU A 81 -7.48 -6.07 17.21
N PRO A 82 -6.90 -5.74 18.38
CA PRO A 82 -7.61 -5.04 19.42
C PRO A 82 -8.19 -3.72 18.88
N PRO A 83 -9.34 -3.26 19.39
CA PRO A 83 -9.94 -2.01 18.96
C PRO A 83 -8.96 -0.85 19.22
N GLY A 84 -8.35 -0.33 18.15
CA GLY A 84 -7.30 0.68 18.21
C GLY A 84 -6.06 0.33 17.37
N ASP A 85 -5.76 -0.96 17.19
CA ASP A 85 -4.72 -1.41 16.27
C ASP A 85 -5.26 -1.38 14.84
N VAL A 86 -4.99 -0.26 14.18
CA VAL A 86 -5.41 -0.04 12.80
C VAL A 86 -4.72 -1.08 11.92
N ARG A 87 -5.52 -1.88 11.19
CA ARG A 87 -5.06 -2.82 10.16
C ARG A 87 -3.94 -2.17 9.33
N LEU A 88 -2.91 -2.96 9.01
CA LEU A 88 -1.82 -2.50 8.17
C LEU A 88 -2.36 -1.88 6.88
N CYS A 89 -1.93 -0.66 6.57
CA CYS A 89 -2.33 0.04 5.36
C CYS A 89 -1.96 -0.81 4.14
N ASN A 90 -2.91 -1.12 3.26
CA ASN A 90 -2.65 -1.98 2.10
C ASN A 90 -1.65 -1.38 1.10
N ASN A 91 -1.34 -0.08 1.20
CA ASN A 91 -0.33 0.56 0.36
C ASN A 91 1.08 0.46 0.97
N CYS A 92 1.26 0.74 2.27
CA CYS A 92 2.60 0.85 2.89
C CYS A 92 2.89 -0.14 4.02
N TYR A 93 1.89 -0.92 4.41
CA TYR A 93 1.92 -1.93 5.48
C TYR A 93 2.37 -1.38 6.82
N LYS A 94 2.09 -0.10 7.09
CA LYS A 94 2.21 0.50 8.42
C LYS A 94 0.84 0.57 9.09
N GLN A 95 0.83 0.38 10.40
CA GLN A 95 -0.33 0.61 11.25
C GLN A 95 -0.61 2.12 11.43
N GLY A 96 -1.74 2.45 12.02
CA GLY A 96 -2.11 3.82 12.40
C GLY A 96 -2.84 4.64 11.33
N HIS A 97 -3.06 4.12 10.12
CA HIS A 97 -3.86 4.80 9.09
C HIS A 97 -4.50 3.82 8.11
N LEU A 98 -5.62 4.23 7.51
CA LEU A 98 -6.25 3.52 6.40
C LEU A 98 -5.83 4.19 5.09
N ALA A 99 -5.58 3.39 4.05
CA ALA A 99 -5.41 3.92 2.70
C ALA A 99 -6.72 4.60 2.26
N ALA A 100 -6.63 5.86 1.82
CA ALA A 100 -7.74 6.64 1.27
C ALA A 100 -7.93 6.40 -0.24
#